data_AF-A0A660THF8-F1
#
_entry.id   AF-A0A660THF8-F1
#
_cell.length_a   1.000
_cell.length_b   1.000
_cell.length_c   1.000
_cell.angle_alpha   90.00
_cell.angle_beta   90.00
_cell.angle_gamma   90.00
#
_symmetry.space_group_name_H-M   'P 1'
#
loop_
_entity.id
_entity.type
_entity.pdbx_description
1 polymer ?
#
loop_
_entity_poly.entity_id
_entity_poly.type
_entity_poly.pdbx_seq_one_letter_code
_entity_poly.pdbx_strand_id
1 'polypeptide(L)'
;MQMYSEILKSRLYFILVLIMSAGLIRPVFASEEPSITTVRIDEIRFEVSGKTRPEALAREIKLETGSEYSTIDEFQTHLNREVQDLINLRVFSDVTADVIIVSEGISSDGRGWENVLIVFKVEDTWTLFPFLVPSSDGSTTVFTMAVVDKNFLGTLTEFSISGDFGIGTDPITGSLEIPRWEFYFKWSGFTVNQWQFNTVLSQSFQTMRKFNDSILVEDYSF
;
A
#
# COMPACT_ATOMS: atom_id res chain seq x y z
N MET A 1 -47.92 9.56 59.21
CA MET A 1 -47.56 9.33 57.79
C MET A 1 -46.04 9.24 57.54
N GLN A 2 -45.18 9.95 58.31
CA GLN A 2 -43.71 9.85 58.19
C GLN A 2 -43.11 8.46 58.46
N MET A 3 -43.68 7.68 59.39
CA MET A 3 -43.14 6.36 59.77
C MET A 3 -43.20 5.31 58.64
N TYR A 4 -44.16 5.42 57.72
CA TYR A 4 -44.32 4.46 56.61
C TYR A 4 -43.27 4.68 55.51
N SER A 5 -42.77 5.91 55.36
CA SER A 5 -41.75 6.29 54.37
C SER A 5 -40.36 5.75 54.73
N GLU A 6 -40.00 5.76 56.01
CA GLU A 6 -38.69 5.26 56.48
C GLU A 6 -38.54 3.74 56.29
N ILE A 7 -39.62 2.98 56.57
CA ILE A 7 -39.64 1.53 56.39
C ILE A 7 -39.54 1.15 54.90
N LEU A 8 -40.18 1.92 54.01
CA LEU A 8 -40.13 1.67 52.57
C LEU A 8 -38.72 1.92 52.00
N LYS A 9 -38.05 2.99 52.43
CA LYS A 9 -36.67 3.30 52.03
C LYS A 9 -35.69 2.23 52.47
N SER A 10 -35.78 1.77 53.72
CA SER A 10 -34.89 0.73 54.26
C SER A 10 -34.99 -0.60 53.48
N ARG A 11 -36.22 -1.00 53.10
CA ARG A 11 -36.44 -2.21 52.29
C ARG A 11 -35.90 -2.07 50.86
N LEU A 12 -36.01 -0.88 50.26
CA LEU A 12 -35.47 -0.60 48.93
C LEU A 12 -33.94 -0.66 48.91
N TYR A 13 -33.26 -0.12 49.93
CA TYR A 13 -31.82 -0.22 50.07
C TYR A 13 -31.36 -1.68 50.20
N PHE A 14 -32.08 -2.49 50.98
CA PHE A 14 -31.74 -3.90 51.17
C PHE A 14 -31.85 -4.69 49.86
N ILE A 15 -32.88 -4.43 49.04
CA ILE A 15 -33.05 -5.06 47.73
C ILE A 15 -31.96 -4.62 46.75
N LEU A 16 -31.59 -3.34 46.73
CA LEU A 16 -30.52 -2.83 45.86
C LEU A 16 -29.15 -3.43 46.20
N VAL A 17 -28.84 -3.61 47.49
CA VAL A 17 -27.61 -4.27 47.92
C VAL A 17 -27.59 -5.74 47.50
N LEU A 18 -28.73 -6.42 47.54
CA LEU A 18 -28.85 -7.83 47.17
C LEU A 18 -28.75 -8.05 45.65
N ILE A 19 -29.20 -7.09 44.84
CA ILE A 19 -29.02 -7.11 43.38
C ILE A 19 -27.57 -6.82 43.00
N MET A 20 -26.89 -5.89 43.69
CA MET A 20 -25.46 -5.62 43.45
C MET A 20 -24.57 -6.79 43.85
N SER A 21 -24.91 -7.55 44.90
CA SER A 21 -24.11 -8.72 45.30
C SER A 21 -24.31 -9.93 44.37
N ALA A 22 -25.50 -10.10 43.79
CA ALA A 22 -25.77 -11.15 42.82
C ALA A 22 -25.02 -10.96 41.48
N GLY A 23 -24.66 -9.71 41.13
CA GLY A 23 -23.89 -9.39 39.93
C GLY A 23 -22.40 -9.74 39.98
N LEU A 24 -21.86 -10.11 41.15
CA LEU A 24 -20.43 -10.38 41.36
C LEU A 24 -20.06 -11.87 41.30
N ILE A 25 -21.04 -12.78 41.22
CA ILE A 25 -20.79 -14.22 41.08
C ILE A 25 -20.91 -14.58 39.60
N ARG A 26 -19.93 -14.16 38.80
CA ARG A 26 -19.74 -14.79 37.48
C ARG A 26 -19.10 -16.16 37.72
N PRO A 27 -19.62 -17.26 37.14
CA PRO A 27 -18.99 -18.56 37.26
C PRO A 27 -17.60 -18.49 36.61
N VAL A 28 -16.56 -18.53 37.45
CA VAL A 28 -15.17 -18.75 37.07
C VAL A 28 -15.03 -20.24 36.76
N PHE A 29 -15.65 -20.67 35.66
CA PHE A 29 -15.36 -21.94 35.02
C PHE A 29 -14.96 -21.62 33.59
N ALA A 30 -13.82 -20.94 33.46
CA ALA A 30 -13.03 -21.02 32.25
C ALA A 30 -12.33 -22.39 32.31
N SER A 31 -12.89 -23.39 31.63
CA SER A 31 -12.07 -24.51 31.19
C SER A 31 -10.96 -23.90 30.33
N GLU A 32 -9.71 -24.02 30.79
CA GLU A 32 -8.55 -23.69 29.98
C GLU A 32 -8.59 -24.60 28.75
N GLU A 33 -9.18 -24.11 27.66
CA GLU A 33 -8.91 -24.67 26.34
C GLU A 33 -7.39 -24.67 26.15
N PRO A 34 -6.80 -25.73 25.58
CA PRO A 34 -5.36 -25.78 25.38
C PRO A 34 -4.96 -24.54 24.59
N SER A 35 -4.26 -23.61 25.25
CA SER A 35 -3.85 -22.37 24.63
C SER A 35 -2.88 -22.72 23.52
N ILE A 36 -3.30 -22.57 22.26
CA ILE A 36 -2.42 -22.73 21.10
C ILE A 36 -1.21 -21.84 21.34
N THR A 37 -0.06 -22.47 21.51
CA THR A 37 1.16 -21.79 21.95
C THR A 37 2.12 -21.61 20.79
N THR A 38 1.89 -22.25 19.64
CA THR A 38 2.81 -22.07 18.49
C THR A 38 2.06 -22.19 17.18
N VAL A 39 2.29 -21.24 16.28
CA VAL A 39 1.78 -21.26 14.90
C VAL A 39 2.96 -21.33 13.96
N ARG A 40 2.96 -22.28 13.03
CA ARG A 40 3.98 -22.45 12.01
C ARG A 40 3.39 -22.29 10.62
N ILE A 41 4.06 -21.53 9.76
CA ILE A 41 3.65 -21.34 8.37
C ILE A 41 4.15 -22.53 7.56
N ASP A 42 3.25 -23.35 7.04
CA ASP A 42 3.59 -24.50 6.17
C ASP A 42 3.72 -24.08 4.71
N GLU A 43 2.83 -23.20 4.24
CA GLU A 43 2.80 -22.77 2.85
C GLU A 43 2.22 -21.35 2.73
N ILE A 44 2.67 -20.61 1.73
CA ILE A 44 2.11 -19.31 1.34
C ILE A 44 1.72 -19.38 -0.13
N ARG A 45 0.47 -19.02 -0.44
CA ARG A 45 -0.07 -18.98 -1.80
C ARG A 45 -0.60 -17.59 -2.13
N PHE A 46 -0.61 -17.28 -3.41
CA PHE A 46 -1.16 -16.04 -3.96
C PHE A 46 -2.23 -16.36 -5.00
N GLU A 47 -3.42 -15.81 -4.80
CA GLU A 47 -4.49 -15.77 -5.78
C GLU A 47 -4.59 -14.34 -6.30
N VAL A 48 -4.23 -14.14 -7.57
CA VAL A 48 -4.18 -12.81 -8.18
C VAL A 48 -5.27 -12.67 -9.23
N SER A 49 -6.14 -11.68 -9.03
CA SER A 49 -7.06 -11.20 -10.07
C SER A 49 -6.44 -9.99 -10.77
N GLY A 50 -5.68 -10.23 -11.84
CA GLY A 50 -5.00 -9.16 -12.56
C GLY A 50 -3.73 -9.60 -13.31
N LYS A 51 -2.81 -8.63 -13.50
CA LYS A 51 -1.51 -8.81 -14.15
C LYS A 51 -0.36 -9.03 -13.15
N THR A 52 -0.56 -8.71 -11.86
CA THR A 52 0.48 -8.86 -10.84
C THR A 52 1.01 -10.30 -10.80
N ARG A 53 2.33 -10.44 -10.72
CA ARG A 53 2.98 -11.74 -10.67
C ARG A 53 3.11 -12.20 -9.21
N PRO A 54 2.82 -13.48 -8.89
CA PRO A 54 3.02 -14.02 -7.55
C PRO A 54 4.44 -13.81 -7.01
N GLU A 55 5.46 -13.89 -7.86
CA GLU A 55 6.84 -13.66 -7.47
C GLU A 55 7.12 -12.21 -7.09
N ALA A 56 6.32 -11.26 -7.60
CA ALA A 56 6.41 -9.87 -7.17
C ALA A 56 5.84 -9.68 -5.77
N LEU A 57 4.67 -10.27 -5.49
CA LEU A 57 4.06 -10.26 -4.16
C LEU A 57 4.96 -10.93 -3.11
N ALA A 58 5.58 -12.06 -3.48
CA ALA A 58 6.51 -12.78 -2.61
C ALA A 58 7.74 -11.96 -2.18
N ARG A 59 8.14 -10.94 -2.96
CA ARG A 59 9.24 -10.03 -2.59
C ARG A 59 8.82 -8.92 -1.65
N GLU A 60 7.53 -8.57 -1.64
CA GLU A 60 6.99 -7.49 -0.82
C GLU A 60 6.60 -7.97 0.57
N ILE A 61 6.18 -9.24 0.71
CA ILE A 61 5.87 -9.82 2.01
C ILE A 61 7.13 -10.28 2.74
N LYS A 62 7.13 -10.16 4.06
CA LYS A 62 8.22 -10.58 4.97
C LYS A 62 7.96 -11.90 5.67
N LEU A 63 6.83 -12.55 5.35
CA LEU A 63 6.52 -13.88 5.85
C LEU A 63 7.29 -14.92 5.05
N GLU A 64 7.99 -15.79 5.76
CA GLU A 64 8.71 -16.91 5.17
C GLU A 64 8.05 -18.23 5.55
N THR A 65 7.93 -19.15 4.59
CA THR A 65 7.55 -20.53 4.87
C THR A 65 8.50 -21.16 5.88
N GLY A 66 7.95 -21.84 6.89
CA GLY A 66 8.69 -22.41 8.00
C GLY A 66 8.87 -21.48 9.19
N SER A 67 8.45 -20.22 9.11
CA SER A 67 8.45 -19.30 10.26
C SER A 67 7.51 -19.81 11.36
N GLU A 68 7.96 -19.68 12.61
CA GLU A 68 7.21 -20.08 13.81
C GLU A 68 6.94 -18.85 14.68
N TYR A 69 5.73 -18.79 15.25
CA TYR A 69 5.25 -17.72 16.12
C TYR A 69 4.89 -18.28 17.48
N SER A 70 5.23 -17.57 18.56
CA SER A 70 5.03 -18.05 19.93
C SER A 70 3.60 -17.86 20.44
N THR A 71 2.77 -17.11 19.70
CA THR A 71 1.36 -16.91 19.99
C THR A 71 0.57 -16.68 18.71
N ILE A 72 -0.73 -17.00 18.73
CA ILE A 72 -1.62 -16.68 17.62
C ILE A 72 -1.78 -15.17 17.41
N ASP A 73 -1.74 -14.38 18.49
CA ASP A 73 -1.82 -12.91 18.42
C ASP A 73 -0.61 -12.30 17.71
N GLU A 74 0.59 -12.81 17.97
CA GLU A 74 1.82 -12.39 17.28
C GLU A 74 1.74 -12.71 15.79
N PHE A 75 1.32 -13.94 15.45
CA PHE A 75 1.10 -14.36 14.07
C PHE A 75 0.08 -13.46 13.35
N GLN A 76 -1.09 -13.25 13.95
CA GLN A 76 -2.14 -12.41 13.37
C GLN A 76 -1.70 -10.95 13.22
N THR A 77 -0.95 -10.42 14.18
CA THR A 77 -0.40 -9.06 14.10
C THR A 77 0.57 -8.93 12.93
N HIS A 78 1.45 -9.93 12.73
CA HIS A 78 2.36 -9.94 11.59
C HIS A 78 1.59 -10.07 10.27
N LEU A 79 0.65 -11.02 10.15
CA LEU A 79 -0.16 -11.21 8.96
C LEU A 79 -0.93 -9.94 8.57
N ASN A 80 -1.58 -9.28 9.53
CA ASN A 80 -2.31 -8.04 9.30
C ASN A 80 -1.39 -6.90 8.84
N ARG A 81 -0.15 -6.85 9.34
CA ARG A 81 0.85 -5.89 8.87
C ARG A 81 1.21 -6.14 7.41
N GLU A 82 1.44 -7.40 7.01
CA GLU A 82 1.76 -7.72 5.62
C GLU A 82 0.60 -7.40 4.67
N VAL A 83 -0.65 -7.68 5.07
CA VAL A 83 -1.85 -7.26 4.34
C VAL A 83 -1.88 -5.73 4.19
N GLN A 84 -1.63 -5.00 5.27
CA GLN A 84 -1.61 -3.53 5.24
C GLN A 84 -0.47 -2.98 4.38
N ASP A 85 0.72 -3.61 4.40
CA ASP A 85 1.85 -3.23 3.56
C ASP A 85 1.50 -3.40 2.07
N LEU A 86 0.82 -4.50 1.70
CA LEU A 86 0.30 -4.70 0.33
C LEU A 86 -0.76 -3.64 -0.04
N ILE A 87 -1.70 -3.32 0.85
CA ILE A 87 -2.68 -2.24 0.63
C ILE A 87 -1.97 -0.90 0.38
N ASN A 88 -0.91 -0.62 1.14
CA ASN A 88 -0.14 0.61 1.06
C ASN A 88 0.60 0.78 -0.28
N LEU A 89 0.79 -0.29 -1.06
CA LEU A 89 1.35 -0.19 -2.42
C LEU A 89 0.41 0.57 -3.38
N ARG A 90 -0.89 0.67 -3.07
CA ARG A 90 -1.90 1.40 -3.86
C ARG A 90 -1.97 0.96 -5.33
N VAL A 91 -1.66 -0.30 -5.60
CA VAL A 91 -1.79 -0.95 -6.91
C VAL A 91 -2.86 -2.03 -6.92
N PHE A 92 -3.51 -2.26 -5.77
CA PHE A 92 -4.61 -3.20 -5.59
C PHE A 92 -5.89 -2.47 -5.20
N SER A 93 -7.03 -2.94 -5.69
CA SER A 93 -8.36 -2.50 -5.25
C SER A 93 -8.78 -3.22 -3.97
N ASP A 94 -8.36 -4.48 -3.82
CA ASP A 94 -8.66 -5.33 -2.67
C ASP A 94 -7.48 -6.24 -2.33
N VAL A 95 -7.28 -6.46 -1.03
CA VAL A 95 -6.23 -7.33 -0.47
C VAL A 95 -6.81 -8.02 0.76
N THR A 96 -6.87 -9.35 0.72
CA THR A 96 -7.26 -10.17 1.87
C THR A 96 -6.28 -11.31 2.07
N ALA A 97 -6.27 -11.89 3.27
CA ALA A 97 -5.52 -13.10 3.56
C ALA A 97 -6.40 -14.09 4.32
N ASP A 98 -6.49 -15.31 3.80
CA ASP A 98 -7.15 -16.42 4.47
C ASP A 98 -6.11 -17.31 5.14
N VAL A 99 -6.41 -17.77 6.36
CA VAL A 99 -5.59 -18.71 7.11
C VAL A 99 -6.32 -20.04 7.17
N ILE A 100 -5.69 -21.09 6.64
CA ILE A 100 -6.23 -22.45 6.61
C ILE A 100 -5.34 -23.32 7.49
N ILE A 101 -5.92 -23.91 8.55
CA ILE A 101 -5.21 -24.87 9.40
C ILE A 101 -5.03 -26.17 8.59
N VAL A 102 -3.77 -26.53 8.35
CA VAL A 102 -3.38 -27.74 7.60
C VAL A 102 -3.28 -28.94 8.54
N SER A 103 -2.72 -28.74 9.73
CA SER A 103 -2.61 -29.74 10.77
C SER A 103 -2.42 -29.10 12.13
N GLU A 104 -2.93 -29.73 13.17
CA GLU A 104 -2.78 -29.28 14.56
C GLU A 104 -2.37 -30.45 15.46
N GLY A 105 -1.81 -30.15 16.62
CA GLY A 105 -1.46 -31.17 17.59
C GLY A 105 -1.04 -30.62 18.94
N ILE A 106 -0.68 -31.54 19.83
CA ILE A 106 -0.15 -31.24 21.16
C ILE A 106 1.27 -31.79 21.22
N SER A 107 2.24 -30.95 21.57
CA SER A 107 3.63 -31.34 21.77
C SER A 107 3.82 -32.15 23.06
N SER A 108 4.97 -32.81 23.20
CA SER A 108 5.27 -33.63 24.38
C SER A 108 5.32 -32.86 25.71
N ASP A 109 5.51 -31.55 25.66
CA ASP A 109 5.45 -30.63 26.81
C ASP A 109 4.04 -30.05 27.04
N GLY A 110 3.02 -30.54 26.33
CA GLY A 110 1.62 -30.21 26.54
C GLY A 110 1.15 -28.92 25.84
N ARG A 111 1.96 -28.32 24.96
CA ARG A 111 1.61 -27.11 24.23
C ARG A 111 0.90 -27.43 22.92
N GLY A 112 -0.14 -26.67 22.58
CA GLY A 112 -0.81 -26.77 21.29
C GLY A 112 0.03 -26.13 20.18
N TRP A 113 0.10 -26.78 19.01
CA TRP A 113 0.72 -26.23 17.81
C TRP A 113 -0.21 -26.36 16.60
N GLU A 114 -0.11 -25.40 15.68
CA GLU A 114 -0.84 -25.37 14.41
C GLU A 114 0.12 -25.11 13.25
N ASN A 115 -0.03 -25.88 12.17
CA ASN A 115 0.57 -25.59 10.87
C ASN A 115 -0.50 -24.95 9.97
N VAL A 116 -0.18 -23.80 9.37
CA VAL A 116 -1.11 -23.01 8.59
C VAL A 116 -0.64 -22.80 7.15
N LEU A 117 -1.60 -22.83 6.22
CA LEU A 117 -1.48 -22.32 4.86
C LEU A 117 -2.07 -20.92 4.82
N ILE A 118 -1.30 -19.96 4.31
CA ILE A 118 -1.76 -18.58 4.12
C ILE A 118 -2.07 -18.39 2.63
N VAL A 119 -3.27 -17.91 2.33
CA VAL A 119 -3.68 -17.58 0.96
C VAL A 119 -3.92 -16.07 0.87
N PHE A 120 -2.98 -15.36 0.27
CA PHE A 120 -3.15 -13.95 -0.07
C PHE A 120 -4.00 -13.85 -1.33
N LYS A 121 -5.11 -13.11 -1.26
CA LYS A 121 -5.98 -12.81 -2.40
C LYS A 121 -5.86 -11.33 -2.71
N VAL A 122 -5.50 -11.00 -3.94
CA VAL A 122 -5.33 -9.62 -4.38
C VAL A 122 -6.04 -9.36 -5.69
N GLU A 123 -6.63 -8.18 -5.81
CA GLU A 123 -7.24 -7.69 -7.05
C GLU A 123 -6.49 -6.43 -7.51
N ASP A 124 -5.99 -6.44 -8.74
CA ASP A 124 -5.27 -5.30 -9.31
C ASP A 124 -6.23 -4.13 -9.56
N THR A 125 -5.79 -2.92 -9.21
CA THR A 125 -6.48 -1.70 -9.62
C THR A 125 -5.89 -1.13 -10.91
N TRP A 126 -6.60 -0.18 -11.51
CA TRP A 126 -6.08 0.56 -12.66
C TRP A 126 -4.94 1.49 -12.21
N THR A 127 -3.73 1.22 -12.70
CA THR A 127 -2.51 1.96 -12.31
C THR A 127 -2.02 2.96 -13.34
N LEU A 128 -2.72 3.14 -14.47
CA LEU A 128 -2.31 4.00 -15.59
C LEU A 128 -2.94 5.39 -15.48
N PHE A 129 -2.14 6.41 -15.15
CA PHE A 129 -2.65 7.78 -14.94
C PHE A 129 -2.10 8.74 -16.00
N PRO A 130 -2.93 9.21 -16.96
CA PRO A 130 -2.56 10.28 -17.86
C PRO A 130 -2.76 11.65 -17.20
N PHE A 131 -1.77 12.54 -17.34
CA PHE A 131 -1.85 13.94 -16.90
C PHE A 131 -1.50 14.86 -18.05
N LEU A 132 -2.20 15.99 -18.14
CA LEU A 132 -1.88 17.10 -19.04
C LEU A 132 -1.97 18.40 -18.24
N VAL A 133 -0.87 19.14 -18.15
CA VAL A 133 -0.78 20.38 -17.38
C VAL A 133 -0.26 21.50 -18.29
N PRO A 134 -1.07 22.52 -18.61
CA PRO A 134 -0.58 23.71 -19.27
C PRO A 134 0.11 24.63 -18.26
N SER A 135 1.22 25.24 -18.66
CA SER A 135 1.91 26.32 -17.95
C SER A 135 2.41 27.37 -18.95
N SER A 136 2.87 28.53 -18.47
CA SER A 136 3.41 29.59 -19.32
C SER A 136 4.64 30.19 -18.66
N ASP A 137 5.69 30.43 -19.45
CA ASP A 137 6.91 31.13 -19.02
C ASP A 137 7.00 32.57 -19.58
N GLY A 138 5.86 33.13 -20.00
CA GLY A 138 5.75 34.45 -20.59
C GLY A 138 5.43 34.37 -22.08
N SER A 139 6.42 34.06 -22.92
CA SER A 139 6.25 33.98 -24.39
C SER A 139 5.97 32.58 -24.92
N THR A 140 6.15 31.54 -24.10
CA THR A 140 5.90 30.15 -24.48
C THR A 140 4.81 29.56 -23.60
N THR A 141 3.85 28.88 -24.21
CA THR A 141 2.91 27.99 -23.51
C THR A 141 3.52 26.60 -23.48
N VAL A 142 3.54 25.97 -22.32
CA VAL A 142 4.24 24.71 -22.09
C VAL A 142 3.22 23.66 -21.67
N PHE A 143 3.19 22.54 -22.37
CA PHE A 143 2.32 21.41 -22.06
C PHE A 143 3.15 20.27 -21.49
N THR A 144 2.92 19.95 -20.23
CA THR A 144 3.47 18.76 -19.58
C THR A 144 2.46 17.62 -19.74
N MET A 145 2.89 16.52 -20.36
CA MET A 145 2.14 15.27 -20.37
C MET A 145 2.88 14.19 -19.60
N ALA A 146 2.16 13.36 -18.85
CA ALA A 146 2.76 12.23 -18.16
C ALA A 146 1.81 11.03 -18.16
N VAL A 147 2.37 9.84 -18.30
CA VAL A 147 1.70 8.56 -18.14
C VAL A 147 2.53 7.75 -17.16
N VAL A 148 1.91 7.33 -16.05
CA VAL A 148 2.57 6.54 -15.01
C VAL A 148 1.83 5.20 -14.88
N ASP A 149 2.55 4.07 -14.90
CA ASP A 149 2.08 2.73 -14.54
C ASP A 149 2.87 2.23 -13.32
N LYS A 150 2.19 2.13 -12.17
CA LYS A 150 2.79 1.70 -10.90
C LYS A 150 2.99 0.19 -10.75
N ASN A 151 2.45 -0.60 -11.68
CA ASN A 151 2.60 -2.05 -11.69
C ASN A 151 2.99 -2.52 -13.08
N PHE A 152 4.07 -1.94 -13.60
CA PHE A 152 4.55 -2.22 -14.95
C PHE A 152 4.83 -3.71 -15.12
N LEU A 153 4.27 -4.32 -16.16
CA LEU A 153 4.41 -5.76 -16.47
C LEU A 153 4.05 -6.73 -15.32
N GLY A 154 3.32 -6.27 -14.30
CA GLY A 154 2.95 -7.06 -13.13
C GLY A 154 4.08 -7.24 -12.11
N THR A 155 5.15 -6.45 -12.17
CA THR A 155 6.33 -6.62 -11.31
C THR A 155 6.34 -5.72 -10.07
N LEU A 156 5.27 -4.95 -9.83
CA LEU A 156 5.19 -3.92 -8.78
C LEU A 156 6.27 -2.82 -8.92
N THR A 157 6.80 -2.66 -10.14
CA THR A 157 7.75 -1.60 -10.48
C THR A 157 7.03 -0.45 -11.17
N GLU A 158 7.51 0.77 -10.97
CA GLU A 158 6.95 1.95 -11.63
C GLU A 158 7.62 2.19 -12.98
N PHE A 159 6.81 2.35 -14.02
CA PHE A 159 7.22 2.86 -15.31
C PHE A 159 6.49 4.17 -15.59
N SER A 160 7.19 5.17 -16.10
CA SER A 160 6.57 6.42 -16.52
C SER A 160 7.19 6.99 -17.77
N ILE A 161 6.34 7.58 -18.59
CA ILE A 161 6.72 8.40 -19.74
C ILE A 161 6.16 9.79 -19.47
N SER A 162 7.00 10.80 -19.46
CA SER A 162 6.57 12.18 -19.41
C SER A 162 7.23 13.01 -20.49
N GLY A 163 6.63 14.13 -20.84
CA GLY A 163 7.24 15.07 -21.74
C GLY A 163 6.66 16.46 -21.64
N ASP A 164 7.49 17.44 -21.93
CA ASP A 164 7.17 18.85 -21.93
C ASP A 164 7.28 19.39 -23.35
N PHE A 165 6.30 20.17 -23.79
CA PHE A 165 6.29 20.77 -25.12
C PHE A 165 6.04 22.27 -25.01
N GLY A 166 7.00 23.08 -25.45
CA GLY A 166 6.80 24.51 -25.61
C GLY A 166 6.15 24.82 -26.95
N ILE A 167 5.12 25.64 -26.95
CA ILE A 167 4.53 26.26 -28.12
C ILE A 167 4.66 27.76 -27.94
N GLY A 168 5.37 28.40 -28.87
CA GLY A 168 5.62 29.84 -28.85
C GLY A 168 5.50 30.45 -30.22
N THR A 169 5.82 31.73 -30.31
CA THR A 169 5.94 32.45 -31.58
C THR A 169 7.38 32.90 -31.76
N ASP A 170 7.93 32.65 -32.94
CA ASP A 170 9.23 33.16 -33.32
C ASP A 170 9.20 34.70 -33.30
N PRO A 171 10.11 35.35 -32.55
CA PRO A 171 10.05 36.80 -32.33
C PRO A 171 10.47 37.63 -33.57
N ILE A 172 11.04 37.01 -34.60
CA ILE A 172 11.52 37.69 -35.82
C ILE A 172 10.47 37.60 -36.93
N THR A 173 9.94 36.40 -37.13
CA THR A 173 9.01 36.06 -38.22
C THR A 173 7.55 36.11 -37.78
N GLY A 174 7.28 36.07 -36.48
CA GLY A 174 5.93 35.94 -35.92
C GLY A 174 5.28 34.57 -36.17
N SER A 175 6.04 33.61 -36.70
CA SER A 175 5.52 32.27 -37.01
C SER A 175 5.39 31.40 -35.76
N LEU A 176 4.46 30.45 -35.79
CA LEU A 176 4.32 29.47 -34.71
C LEU A 176 5.55 28.56 -34.70
N GLU A 177 6.13 28.34 -33.53
CA GLU A 177 7.26 27.44 -33.35
C GLU A 177 7.14 26.57 -32.10
N ILE A 178 7.92 25.48 -32.10
CA ILE A 178 8.11 24.60 -30.95
C ILE A 178 9.56 24.85 -30.47
N PRO A 179 9.78 25.84 -29.61
CA PRO A 179 11.14 26.23 -29.23
C PRO A 179 11.79 25.20 -28.30
N ARG A 180 10.99 24.33 -27.66
CA ARG A 180 11.50 23.24 -26.85
C ARG A 180 10.58 22.03 -26.82
N TRP A 181 11.17 20.86 -26.69
CA TRP A 181 10.49 19.69 -26.20
C TRP A 181 11.44 18.85 -25.34
N GLU A 182 10.88 18.09 -24.43
CA GLU A 182 11.64 17.18 -23.59
C GLU A 182 10.80 15.94 -23.32
N PHE A 183 11.43 14.76 -23.31
CA PHE A 183 10.82 13.51 -22.91
C PHE A 183 11.69 12.82 -21.88
N TYR A 184 11.02 12.17 -20.93
CA TYR A 184 11.61 11.34 -19.91
C TYR A 184 10.95 9.96 -19.95
N PHE A 185 11.76 8.93 -20.04
CA PHE A 185 11.37 7.55 -19.84
C PHE A 185 12.01 7.07 -18.55
N LYS A 186 11.21 6.78 -17.54
CA LYS A 186 11.67 6.34 -16.23
C LYS A 186 11.15 4.94 -15.94
N TRP A 187 12.05 4.05 -15.55
CA TRP A 187 11.72 2.75 -14.97
C TRP A 187 12.43 2.62 -13.62
N SER A 188 11.65 2.50 -12.55
CA SER A 188 12.15 2.50 -11.18
C SER A 188 11.71 1.28 -10.39
N GLY A 189 12.57 0.87 -9.47
CA GLY A 189 12.26 -0.17 -8.48
C GLY A 189 12.43 -1.60 -8.98
N PHE A 190 13.04 -1.82 -10.15
CA PHE A 190 13.36 -3.19 -10.57
C PHE A 190 14.62 -3.68 -9.88
N THR A 191 14.60 -4.95 -9.49
CA THR A 191 15.67 -5.58 -8.73
C THR A 191 16.34 -6.65 -9.57
N VAL A 192 17.68 -6.64 -9.62
CA VAL A 192 18.49 -7.72 -10.17
C VAL A 192 19.43 -8.20 -9.07
N ASN A 193 19.20 -9.42 -8.58
CA ASN A 193 19.85 -9.96 -7.38
C ASN A 193 19.57 -9.08 -6.15
N GLN A 194 20.61 -8.52 -5.53
CA GLN A 194 20.51 -7.64 -4.35
C GLN A 194 20.53 -6.15 -4.73
N TRP A 195 20.57 -5.84 -6.02
CA TRP A 195 20.71 -4.46 -6.51
C TRP A 195 19.38 -3.94 -7.01
N GLN A 196 18.99 -2.77 -6.51
CA GLN A 196 17.83 -2.02 -6.99
C GLN A 196 18.28 -0.98 -8.01
N PHE A 197 17.58 -0.92 -9.14
CA PHE A 197 17.90 -0.03 -10.24
C PHE A 197 16.78 0.98 -10.47
N ASN A 198 17.21 2.17 -10.86
CA ASN A 198 16.37 3.23 -11.37
C ASN A 198 17.01 3.74 -12.65
N THR A 199 16.30 3.66 -13.75
CA THR A 199 16.76 4.10 -15.06
C THR A 199 15.92 5.28 -15.51
N VAL A 200 16.60 6.33 -15.95
CA VAL A 200 15.99 7.48 -16.59
C VAL A 200 16.70 7.70 -17.92
N LEU A 201 15.95 7.68 -19.01
CA LEU A 201 16.39 8.12 -20.32
C LEU A 201 15.67 9.43 -20.61
N SER A 202 16.44 10.50 -20.84
CA SER A 202 15.90 11.78 -21.28
C SER A 202 16.35 12.11 -22.69
N GLN A 203 15.46 12.75 -23.44
CA GLN A 203 15.76 13.36 -24.72
C GLN A 203 15.12 14.73 -24.75
N SER A 204 15.89 15.75 -25.07
CA SER A 204 15.40 17.12 -25.16
C SER A 204 15.87 17.79 -26.44
N PHE A 205 15.14 18.83 -26.79
CA PHE A 205 15.48 19.79 -27.81
C PHE A 205 15.17 21.18 -27.25
N GLN A 206 16.09 22.11 -27.39
CA GLN A 206 15.84 23.49 -27.03
C GLN A 206 16.52 24.44 -28.02
N THR A 207 15.77 25.47 -28.43
CA THR A 207 16.31 26.61 -29.16
C THR A 207 16.61 27.75 -28.18
N MET A 208 17.85 28.25 -28.19
CA MET A 208 18.28 29.39 -27.41
C MET A 208 18.66 30.54 -28.35
N ARG A 209 17.96 31.67 -28.20
CA ARG A 209 18.20 32.90 -28.98
C ARG A 209 18.64 34.02 -28.07
N LYS A 210 19.71 34.71 -28.48
CA LYS A 210 20.26 35.87 -27.77
C LYS A 210 20.04 37.13 -28.60
N PHE A 211 19.37 38.11 -28.02
CA PHE A 211 19.08 39.40 -28.66
C PHE A 211 19.94 40.51 -28.06
N ASN A 212 20.39 41.45 -28.90
CA ASN A 212 20.97 42.72 -28.50
C ASN A 212 20.17 43.83 -29.17
N ASP A 213 19.51 44.71 -28.40
CA ASP A 213 18.64 45.77 -28.90
C ASP A 213 17.61 45.29 -29.97
N SER A 214 16.98 44.14 -29.72
CA SER A 214 16.01 43.49 -30.63
C SER A 214 16.60 42.87 -31.91
N ILE A 215 17.92 42.86 -32.06
CA ILE A 215 18.63 42.16 -33.15
C ILE A 215 19.08 40.79 -32.65
N LEU A 216 18.78 39.72 -33.39
CA LEU A 216 19.27 38.38 -33.09
C LEU A 216 20.79 38.33 -33.31
N VAL A 217 21.54 37.96 -32.27
CA VAL A 217 23.00 37.87 -32.30
C VAL A 217 23.47 36.42 -32.35
N GLU A 218 22.78 35.52 -31.66
CA GLU A 218 23.14 34.11 -31.57
C GLU A 218 21.87 33.24 -31.54
N ASP A 219 21.88 32.13 -32.29
CA ASP A 219 20.81 31.13 -32.33
C ASP A 219 21.44 29.73 -32.25
N TYR A 220 21.10 28.99 -31.20
CA TYR A 220 21.62 27.65 -30.95
C TYR A 220 20.47 26.67 -30.77
N SER A 221 20.65 25.46 -31.29
CA SER A 221 19.77 24.33 -30.99
C SER A 221 20.63 23.16 -30.49
N PHE A 222 20.16 22.51 -29.43
CA PHE A 222 20.79 21.32 -28.87
C PHE A 222 19.73 20.36 -28.33
#